data_AF-A0AAV5X2Q5-F1
#
_entry.id   AF-A0AAV5X2Q5-F1
#
_cell.length_a   1.000
_cell.length_b   1.000
_cell.length_c   1.000
_cell.angle_alpha   90.00
_cell.angle_beta   90.00
_cell.angle_gamma   90.00
#
_symmetry.space_group_name_H-M   'P 1'
#
loop_
_entity.id
_entity.type
_entity.pdbx_description
1 polymer ?
#
loop_
_entity_poly.entity_id
_entity_poly.type
_entity_poly.pdbx_seq_one_letter_code
_entity_poly.pdbx_strand_id
1 'polypeptide(L)'
;MDWSTWGAPQPYFGMFSLLFGFVTVPCYLFCTRIIWTMRRLTCYNLMFLLAVSDICSLIAGTLICGILLIKGEVYCRHPRLHFLLAAYVMFFFVLSCTICLILALNRVLDLLSTSAYEALFK
;
A
#
# COMPACT_ATOMS: atom_id res chain seq x y z
N MET A 1 28.01 1.86 26.26
CA MET A 1 27.52 0.75 25.41
C MET A 1 26.52 1.36 24.45
N ASP A 2 26.82 1.35 23.15
CA ASP A 2 26.02 2.03 22.14
C ASP A 2 24.99 1.07 21.54
N TRP A 3 23.74 1.50 21.41
CA TRP A 3 22.64 0.72 20.83
C TRP A 3 22.88 0.35 19.35
N SER A 4 23.89 0.93 18.72
CA SER A 4 24.33 0.64 17.35
C SER A 4 24.93 -0.75 17.17
N THR A 5 25.42 -1.41 18.23
CA THR A 5 26.08 -2.72 18.15
C THR A 5 25.17 -3.91 18.44
N TRP A 6 23.93 -3.66 18.89
CA TRP A 6 22.95 -4.69 19.27
C TRP A 6 22.01 -5.11 18.14
N GLY A 7 22.32 -4.76 16.89
CA GLY A 7 21.55 -5.16 15.73
C GLY A 7 21.57 -6.67 15.53
N ALA A 8 20.50 -7.35 15.96
CA ALA A 8 20.33 -8.78 15.71
C ALA A 8 19.75 -8.97 14.29
N PRO A 9 20.49 -9.61 13.36
CA PRO A 9 19.95 -9.90 12.04
C PRO A 9 18.79 -10.88 12.16
N GLN A 10 17.66 -10.55 11.52
CA GLN A 10 16.47 -11.41 11.46
C GLN A 10 16.25 -11.91 10.03
N PRO A 11 17.12 -12.79 9.51
CA PRO A 11 17.14 -13.15 8.10
C PRO A 11 15.88 -13.89 7.66
N TYR A 12 15.27 -14.71 8.52
CA TYR A 12 14.03 -15.43 8.20
C TYR A 12 12.85 -14.49 7.92
N PHE A 13 12.65 -13.50 8.80
CA PHE A 13 11.56 -12.53 8.64
C PHE A 13 11.83 -11.58 7.46
N GLY A 14 13.09 -11.22 7.22
CA GLY A 14 13.48 -10.41 6.06
C GLY A 14 13.30 -11.14 4.73
N MET A 15 13.69 -12.42 4.68
CA MET A 15 13.51 -13.26 3.49
C MET A 15 12.02 -13.48 3.17
N PHE A 16 11.21 -13.78 4.18
CA PHE A 16 9.76 -13.89 4.00
C PHE A 16 9.15 -12.60 3.45
N SER A 17 9.54 -11.44 4.00
CA SER A 17 9.07 -10.14 3.53
C SER A 17 9.49 -9.87 2.08
N LEU A 18 10.72 -10.21 1.70
CA LEU A 18 11.20 -10.06 0.32
C LEU A 18 10.44 -10.94 -0.66
N LEU A 19 10.23 -12.22 -0.33
CA LEU A 19 9.46 -13.14 -1.16
C LEU A 19 8.02 -12.64 -1.34
N PHE A 20 7.40 -12.17 -0.26
CA PHE A 20 6.06 -11.60 -0.32
C PHE A 20 5.99 -10.38 -1.26
N GLY A 21 6.95 -9.45 -1.17
CA GLY A 21 7.05 -8.32 -2.07
C GLY A 21 7.23 -8.73 -3.55
N PHE A 22 8.10 -9.72 -3.80
CA PHE A 22 8.39 -10.17 -5.15
C PHE A 22 7.19 -10.84 -5.84
N VAL A 23 6.30 -11.47 -5.07
CA VAL A 23 5.07 -12.08 -5.59
C VAL A 23 3.95 -11.05 -5.72
N THR A 24 3.76 -10.19 -4.72
CA THR A 24 2.62 -9.26 -4.67
C THR A 24 2.74 -8.09 -5.63
N VAL A 25 3.94 -7.52 -5.81
CA VAL A 25 4.18 -6.39 -6.73
C VAL A 25 3.76 -6.71 -8.18
N PRO A 26 4.20 -7.81 -8.82
CA PRO A 26 3.77 -8.14 -10.18
C PRO A 26 2.27 -8.45 -10.27
N CYS A 27 1.67 -9.07 -9.25
CA CYS A 27 0.22 -9.25 -9.20
C CYS A 27 -0.53 -7.91 -9.21
N TYR A 28 -0.10 -6.94 -8.40
CA TYR A 28 -0.68 -5.59 -8.39
C TYR A 28 -0.45 -4.84 -9.70
N LEU A 29 0.73 -4.98 -10.32
CA LEU A 29 1.00 -4.43 -11.65
C LEU A 29 0.06 -5.03 -12.71
N PHE A 30 -0.22 -6.32 -12.65
CA PHE A 30 -1.17 -6.96 -13.54
C PHE A 30 -2.60 -6.43 -13.32
N CYS A 31 -3.05 -6.33 -12.07
CA CYS A 31 -4.36 -5.79 -11.73
C CYS A 31 -4.53 -4.33 -12.20
N THR A 32 -3.52 -3.47 -11.98
CA THR A 32 -3.56 -2.07 -12.40
C THR A 32 -3.65 -1.91 -13.92
N ARG A 33 -3.00 -2.79 -14.69
CA ARG A 33 -3.12 -2.81 -16.16
C ARG A 33 -4.56 -3.10 -16.61
N ILE A 34 -5.25 -4.03 -15.96
CA ILE A 34 -6.65 -4.35 -16.28
C ILE A 34 -7.57 -3.19 -15.91
N ILE A 35 -7.40 -2.62 -14.71
CA ILE A 35 -8.20 -1.49 -14.22
C ILE A 35 -8.06 -0.28 -15.14
N TRP A 36 -6.87 -0.05 -15.72
CA TRP A 36 -6.63 1.06 -16.64
C TRP A 36 -7.56 1.05 -17.85
N THR A 37 -7.90 -0.13 -18.37
CA THR A 37 -8.83 -0.29 -19.50
C THR A 37 -10.25 0.14 -19.15
N MET A 38 -10.64 0.08 -17.88
CA MET A 38 -12.01 0.36 -17.39
C MET A 38 -12.16 1.77 -16.78
N ARG A 39 -11.21 2.68 -17.03
CA ARG A 39 -11.15 4.05 -16.46
C ARG A 39 -12.40 4.94 -16.67
N ARG A 40 -13.33 4.56 -17.55
CA ARG A 40 -14.50 5.40 -17.91
C ARG A 40 -15.38 5.81 -16.72
N LEU A 41 -15.36 5.09 -15.60
CA LEU A 41 -16.12 5.43 -14.39
C LEU A 41 -15.21 5.99 -13.30
N THR A 42 -15.70 6.99 -12.54
CA THR A 42 -14.98 7.63 -11.42
C THR A 42 -14.50 6.62 -10.37
N CYS A 43 -15.27 5.56 -10.15
CA CYS A 43 -14.91 4.45 -9.26
C CYS A 43 -13.61 3.75 -9.69
N TYR A 44 -13.40 3.50 -10.99
CA TYR A 44 -12.17 2.86 -11.48
C TYR A 44 -10.94 3.77 -11.37
N ASN A 45 -11.12 5.10 -11.42
CA ASN A 45 -10.02 6.03 -11.16
C ASN A 45 -9.54 5.96 -9.71
N LEU A 46 -10.46 5.83 -8.75
CA LEU A 46 -10.11 5.65 -7.33
C LEU A 46 -9.47 4.29 -7.07
N MET A 47 -9.99 3.21 -7.68
CA MET A 47 -9.37 1.88 -7.58
C MET A 47 -7.96 1.86 -8.16
N PHE A 48 -7.71 2.60 -9.26
CA PHE A 48 -6.37 2.75 -9.80
C PHE A 48 -5.44 3.49 -8.84
N LEU A 49 -5.88 4.61 -8.26
CA LEU A 49 -5.12 5.39 -7.28
C LEU A 49 -4.77 4.52 -6.05
N LEU A 50 -5.73 3.75 -5.55
CA LEU A 50 -5.53 2.81 -4.44
C LEU A 50 -4.44 1.79 -4.76
N ALA A 51 -4.52 1.15 -5.94
CA ALA A 51 -3.56 0.13 -6.33
C ALA A 51 -2.15 0.70 -6.54
N VAL A 52 -2.02 1.94 -7.04
CA VAL A 52 -0.72 2.63 -7.10
C VAL A 52 -0.17 2.91 -5.70
N SER A 53 -1.03 3.38 -4.78
CA SER A 53 -0.66 3.62 -3.37
C SER A 53 -0.14 2.36 -2.69
N ASP A 54 -0.80 1.22 -2.92
CA ASP A 54 -0.39 -0.08 -2.38
C ASP A 54 0.96 -0.54 -2.95
N ILE A 55 1.19 -0.40 -4.27
CA ILE A 55 2.47 -0.75 -4.88
C ILE A 55 3.62 0.07 -4.27
N CYS A 56 3.41 1.39 -4.10
CA CYS A 56 4.38 2.26 -3.45
C CYS A 56 4.69 1.79 -2.02
N SER A 57 3.65 1.52 -1.23
CA SER A 57 3.80 1.02 0.14
C SER A 57 4.52 -0.33 0.20
N LEU A 58 4.19 -1.27 -0.70
CA LEU A 58 4.82 -2.58 -0.77
C LEU A 58 6.32 -2.48 -1.09
N ILE A 59 6.72 -1.69 -2.08
CA ILE A 59 8.13 -1.53 -2.45
C ILE A 59 8.95 -1.08 -1.22
N ALA A 60 8.47 -0.07 -0.49
CA ALA A 60 9.17 0.42 0.69
C ALA A 60 9.07 -0.55 1.88
N GLY A 61 7.89 -1.08 2.15
CA GLY A 61 7.58 -1.90 3.32
C GLY A 61 8.08 -3.33 3.26
N THR A 62 8.25 -3.91 2.06
CA THR A 62 8.68 -5.30 1.90
C THR A 62 10.08 -5.41 1.32
N LEU A 63 10.40 -4.66 0.25
CA LEU A 63 11.71 -4.75 -0.40
C LEU A 63 12.78 -4.02 0.41
N ILE A 64 12.58 -2.74 0.68
CA ILE A 64 13.57 -1.92 1.38
C ILE A 64 13.69 -2.35 2.85
N CYS A 65 12.56 -2.48 3.56
CA CYS A 65 12.58 -2.99 4.94
C CYS A 65 13.11 -4.43 5.02
N GLY A 66 12.77 -5.32 4.09
CA GLY A 66 13.28 -6.69 4.07
C GLY A 66 14.81 -6.76 3.97
N ILE A 67 15.41 -5.92 3.11
CA ILE A 67 16.88 -5.82 2.99
C ILE A 67 17.50 -5.28 4.29
N LEU A 68 16.92 -4.22 4.87
CA LEU A 68 17.41 -3.64 6.13
C LEU A 68 17.37 -4.66 7.27
N LEU A 69 16.33 -5.49 7.30
CA LEU A 69 16.11 -6.50 8.31
C LEU A 69 17.08 -7.68 8.20
N ILE A 70 17.43 -8.10 6.98
CA ILE A 70 18.48 -9.10 6.75
C ILE A 70 19.84 -8.59 7.21
N LYS A 71 20.12 -7.30 6.98
CA LYS A 71 21.35 -6.66 7.46
C LYS A 71 21.37 -6.43 8.97
N GLY A 72 20.24 -6.57 9.67
CA GLY A 72 20.13 -6.24 11.09
C GLY A 72 20.37 -4.77 11.37
N GLU A 73 20.04 -3.88 10.41
CA GLU A 73 20.25 -2.45 10.57
C GLU A 73 19.33 -1.89 11.65
N VAL A 74 19.93 -1.23 12.63
CA VAL A 74 19.22 -0.53 13.70
C VAL A 74 19.03 0.94 13.34
N TYR A 75 17.95 1.54 13.84
CA TYR A 75 17.62 2.96 13.60
C TYR A 75 18.80 3.90 13.87
N CYS A 76 19.61 3.59 14.89
CA CYS A 76 20.76 4.38 15.31
C CYS A 76 21.90 4.45 14.26
N ARG A 77 21.96 3.55 13.28
CA ARG A 77 23.04 3.53 12.28
C ARG A 77 22.81 4.54 11.16
N HIS A 78 21.57 4.62 10.66
CA HIS A 78 21.16 5.56 9.61
C HIS A 78 19.78 6.18 9.91
N PRO A 79 19.66 7.07 10.92
CA PRO A 79 18.36 7.55 11.40
C PRO A 79 17.56 8.28 10.33
N ARG A 80 18.22 9.04 9.45
CA ARG A 80 17.55 9.76 8.34
C ARG A 80 16.88 8.80 7.34
N LEU A 81 17.54 7.69 7.00
CA LEU A 81 17.01 6.71 6.04
C LEU A 81 15.81 5.97 6.64
N HIS A 82 15.93 5.50 7.87
CA HIS A 82 14.82 4.80 8.54
C HIS A 82 13.63 5.73 8.78
N PHE A 83 13.86 6.99 9.16
CA PHE A 83 12.79 7.96 9.36
C PHE A 83 12.04 8.26 8.05
N LEU A 84 12.76 8.55 6.96
CA LEU A 84 12.13 8.80 5.66
C LEU A 84 11.36 7.58 5.14
N LEU A 85 11.92 6.39 5.31
CA LEU A 85 11.26 5.14 4.90
C LEU A 85 9.97 4.90 5.70
N ALA A 86 10.03 5.05 7.03
CA ALA A 86 8.87 4.88 7.89
C ALA A 86 7.78 5.92 7.59
N ALA A 87 8.15 7.18 7.41
CA ALA A 87 7.23 8.25 7.03
C ALA A 87 6.57 7.97 5.67
N TYR A 88 7.35 7.49 4.68
CA TYR A 88 6.84 7.12 3.37
C TYR A 88 5.81 5.99 3.47
N VAL A 89 6.14 4.89 4.15
CA VAL A 89 5.21 3.75 4.33
C VAL A 89 3.92 4.19 5.04
N MET A 90 4.04 4.96 6.12
CA MET A 90 2.87 5.45 6.86
C MET A 90 1.99 6.38 6.02
N PHE A 91 2.61 7.27 5.22
CA PHE A 91 1.87 8.15 4.31
C PHE A 91 1.01 7.35 3.32
N PHE A 92 1.59 6.34 2.65
CA PHE A 92 0.86 5.51 1.70
C PHE A 92 -0.17 4.60 2.38
N PHE A 93 0.06 4.19 3.62
CA PHE A 93 -0.91 3.42 4.40
C PHE A 93 -2.14 4.25 4.78
N VAL A 94 -1.95 5.50 5.23
CA VAL A 94 -3.08 6.39 5.53
C VAL A 94 -3.80 6.76 4.23
N LEU A 95 -3.06 7.04 3.16
CA LEU A 95 -3.63 7.33 1.85
C LEU A 95 -4.51 6.18 1.33
N SER A 96 -4.04 4.93 1.42
CA SER A 96 -4.83 3.78 0.99
C SER A 96 -6.11 3.63 1.82
N CYS A 97 -6.03 3.78 3.14
CA CYS A 97 -7.20 3.79 4.02
C CYS A 97 -8.21 4.87 3.63
N THR A 98 -7.76 6.10 3.38
CA THR A 98 -8.64 7.19 2.97
C THR A 98 -9.31 6.91 1.61
N ILE A 99 -8.56 6.39 0.64
CA ILE A 99 -9.11 6.05 -0.68
C ILE A 99 -10.15 4.92 -0.55
N CYS A 100 -9.90 3.91 0.28
CA CYS A 100 -10.87 2.85 0.56
C CYS A 100 -12.18 3.40 1.13
N LEU A 101 -12.13 4.35 2.06
CA LEU A 101 -13.32 5.00 2.60
C LEU A 101 -14.08 5.79 1.53
N ILE A 102 -13.36 6.58 0.71
CA ILE A 102 -13.96 7.33 -0.39
C ILE A 102 -14.61 6.37 -1.41
N LEU A 103 -13.96 5.24 -1.69
CA LEU A 103 -14.50 4.22 -2.59
C LEU A 103 -15.79 3.60 -2.05
N ALA A 104 -15.82 3.27 -0.76
CA ALA A 104 -17.01 2.73 -0.10
C ALA A 104 -18.17 3.75 -0.13
N LEU A 105 -17.90 5.02 0.15
CA LEU A 105 -18.90 6.09 0.06
C LEU A 105 -19.45 6.25 -1.37
N ASN A 106 -18.58 6.21 -2.39
CA ASN A 106 -19.04 6.27 -3.78
C ASN A 106 -19.97 5.10 -4.13
N ARG A 107 -19.69 3.90 -3.64
CA ARG A 107 -20.56 2.73 -3.85
C ARG A 107 -21.92 2.88 -3.16
N VAL A 108 -21.95 3.42 -1.96
CA VAL A 108 -23.20 3.68 -1.24
C VAL A 108 -24.03 4.75 -1.97
N LEU A 109 -23.41 5.82 -2.46
CA LEU A 109 -24.11 6.87 -3.22
C LEU A 109 -24.68 6.35 -4.55
N ASP A 110 -23.93 5.52 -5.28
CA ASP A 110 -24.42 4.87 -6.50
C ASP A 110 -25.66 3.99 -6.23
N LEU A 111 -25.66 3.23 -5.13
CA LEU A 111 -26.81 2.40 -4.73
C LEU A 111 -28.02 3.23 -4.29
N LEU A 112 -27.80 4.30 -3.53
CA LEU A 112 -28.86 5.19 -3.06
C LEU A 112 -29.51 5.96 -4.20
N SER A 113 -28.73 6.47 -5.15
CA SER A 113 -29.27 7.14 -6.33
C SER A 113 -30.18 6.20 -7.13
N THR A 114 -29.72 4.97 -7.40
CA THR A 114 -30.51 3.94 -8.09
C THR A 114 -31.82 3.63 -7.35
N SER A 115 -31.76 3.46 -6.03
CA SER A 115 -32.94 3.18 -5.19
C SER A 115 -33.91 4.38 -5.15
N ALA A 116 -33.40 5.61 -5.14
CA ALA A 116 -34.21 6.81 -5.17
C ALA A 116 -34.93 6.99 -6.51
N TYR A 117 -34.29 6.64 -7.63
CA TYR A 117 -34.94 6.63 -8.95
C TYR A 117 -36.09 5.62 -9.01
N GLU A 118 -35.91 4.41 -8.49
CA GLU A 118 -36.98 3.40 -8.45
C GLU A 118 -38.15 3.78 -7.54
N ALA A 119 -37.88 4.45 -6.40
CA ALA A 119 -38.92 4.92 -5.49
C ALA A 119 -39.71 6.13 -6.04
N LEU A 120 -39.09 6.96 -6.87
CA LEU A 120 -39.72 8.16 -7.46
C LEU A 120 -40.57 7.84 -8.70
N PHE A 121 -40.22 6.79 -9.45
CA PHE A 121 -40.93 6.38 -10.69
C PHE A 121 -42.00 5.29 -10.46
N LYS A 122 -42.33 5.00 -9.21
CA LYS A 122 -43.42 4.10 -8.81
C LYS A 122 -44.53 4.87 -8.11
#